data_AF-A0A6M0F535-F1
#
_entry.id   AF-A0A6M0F535-F1
#
_cell.length_a   1.000
_cell.length_b   1.000
_cell.length_c   1.000
_cell.angle_alpha   90.00
_cell.angle_beta   90.00
_cell.angle_gamma   90.00
#
_symmetry.space_group_name_H-M   'P 1'
#
loop_
_entity.id
_entity.type
_entity.pdbx_description
1 polymer ?
#
loop_
_entity_poly.entity_id
_entity_poly.type
_entity_poly.pdbx_seq_one_letter_code
_entity_poly.pdbx_strand_id
1 'polypeptide(L)'
;QLEDCKGPSLPPGESFFRFNTDQTIALGQSQGAQYAVMMGAVEPKIKAVVPTGSGGMWSLLFQELANSNDPEFSPIADFLIDTIEKSDRLDHLYPALRLLQSSWEAAESMVFMPRIAKNPLPNHPVRSIYQPVGQGDSAFPESIFDAMALATGVQQAGPELWTGMQESLTLGGLEGIVPYPISNNLSNANGKSYTGVVVQFEGDGLADPHTIFSQLDKVKFQYGCFMESVLQTGVGVVPKPRPVDLPCDFAGGK
;
A
#
# COMPACT_ATOMS: atom_id res chain seq x y z
N GLN A 1 -33.60 5.77 -13.34
CA GLN A 1 -34.71 5.35 -12.46
C GLN A 1 -34.18 5.37 -11.02
N LEU A 2 -34.71 6.26 -10.18
CA LEU A 2 -34.34 6.43 -8.76
C LEU A 2 -35.58 6.36 -7.86
N GLU A 3 -36.75 6.04 -8.41
CA GLU A 3 -38.04 6.18 -7.75
C GLU A 3 -38.23 5.21 -6.56
N ASP A 4 -37.43 4.13 -6.49
CA ASP A 4 -37.49 3.14 -5.40
C ASP A 4 -36.40 3.31 -4.31
N CYS A 5 -35.53 4.32 -4.41
CA CYS A 5 -34.45 4.50 -3.45
C CYS A 5 -34.95 5.34 -2.25
N LYS A 6 -35.46 4.67 -1.20
CA LYS A 6 -35.97 5.32 0.04
C LYS A 6 -34.93 6.15 0.80
N GLY A 7 -33.67 6.12 0.39
CA GLY A 7 -32.56 6.76 1.09
C GLY A 7 -32.18 6.03 2.37
N PRO A 8 -31.09 6.45 3.04
CA PRO A 8 -30.70 5.90 4.32
C PRO A 8 -31.73 6.23 5.40
N SER A 9 -31.99 5.30 6.32
CA SER A 9 -32.83 5.52 7.50
C SER A 9 -31.97 5.81 8.73
N LEU A 10 -32.41 6.73 9.57
CA LEU A 10 -31.77 6.97 10.88
C LEU A 10 -32.13 5.85 11.86
N PRO A 11 -31.18 5.43 12.73
CA PRO A 11 -31.49 4.58 13.87
C PRO A 11 -32.56 5.21 14.78
N PRO A 12 -33.30 4.41 15.56
CA PRO A 12 -34.25 4.95 16.53
C PRO A 12 -33.58 5.94 17.51
N GLY A 13 -34.14 7.15 17.63
CA GLY A 13 -33.65 8.20 18.53
C GLY A 13 -32.66 9.19 17.90
N GLU A 14 -32.21 8.96 16.67
CA GLU A 14 -31.36 9.89 15.93
C GLU A 14 -32.20 10.85 15.08
N SER A 15 -31.80 12.13 15.04
CA SER A 15 -32.50 13.19 14.28
C SER A 15 -31.70 13.74 13.10
N PHE A 16 -30.43 13.36 12.96
CA PHE A 16 -29.55 13.79 11.87
C PHE A 16 -28.54 12.70 11.48
N PHE A 17 -28.10 12.74 10.22
CA PHE A 17 -26.98 11.91 9.76
C PHE A 17 -25.66 12.53 10.20
N ARG A 18 -24.70 11.69 10.60
CA ARG A 18 -23.32 12.10 10.89
C ARG A 18 -22.33 11.17 10.22
N PHE A 19 -21.16 11.70 9.88
CA PHE A 19 -20.03 10.86 9.50
C PHE A 19 -19.48 10.16 10.74
N ASN A 20 -19.36 8.83 10.69
CA ASN A 20 -18.63 8.09 11.69
C ASN A 20 -17.13 8.32 11.47
N THR A 21 -16.49 9.01 12.41
CA THR A 21 -15.03 9.27 12.37
C THR A 21 -14.25 8.42 13.38
N ASP A 22 -14.95 7.60 14.18
CA ASP A 22 -14.34 6.76 15.22
C ASP A 22 -13.54 5.61 14.62
N GLN A 23 -13.96 5.13 13.45
CA GLN A 23 -13.36 4.03 12.69
C GLN A 23 -12.94 4.52 11.30
N THR A 24 -11.92 5.37 11.25
CA THR A 24 -11.42 5.93 9.98
C THR A 24 -10.38 5.01 9.35
N ILE A 25 -10.51 4.75 8.05
CA ILE A 25 -9.55 3.96 7.26
C ILE A 25 -9.05 4.83 6.12
N ALA A 26 -7.75 4.77 5.85
CA ALA A 26 -7.14 5.50 4.74
C ALA A 26 -6.86 4.54 3.58
N LEU A 27 -7.58 4.70 2.48
CA LEU A 27 -7.27 4.07 1.20
C LEU A 27 -6.81 5.15 0.23
N GLY A 28 -5.76 4.88 -0.52
CA GLY A 28 -5.29 5.79 -1.55
C GLY A 28 -4.65 5.03 -2.69
N GLN A 29 -4.74 5.62 -3.89
CA GLN A 29 -4.12 5.13 -5.12
C GLN A 29 -3.00 6.08 -5.57
N SER A 30 -1.89 5.53 -6.09
CA SER A 30 -0.80 6.33 -6.66
C SER A 30 -0.26 7.34 -5.63
N GLN A 31 -0.16 8.62 -5.99
CA GLN A 31 0.16 9.69 -5.04
C GLN A 31 -0.82 9.76 -3.85
N GLY A 32 -2.10 9.44 -4.05
CA GLY A 32 -3.08 9.32 -2.97
C GLY A 32 -2.70 8.22 -1.96
N ALA A 33 -2.05 7.15 -2.41
CA ALA A 33 -1.54 6.09 -1.54
C ALA A 33 -0.37 6.57 -0.67
N GLN A 34 0.51 7.41 -1.23
CA GLN A 34 1.58 8.07 -0.49
C GLN A 34 1.01 8.94 0.63
N TYR A 35 -0.03 9.73 0.35
CA TYR A 35 -0.73 10.50 1.37
C TYR A 35 -1.42 9.62 2.41
N ALA A 36 -2.05 8.51 2.00
CA ALA A 36 -2.66 7.56 2.93
C ALA A 36 -1.64 6.96 3.92
N VAL A 37 -0.42 6.68 3.46
CA VAL A 37 0.69 6.20 4.29
C VAL A 37 1.16 7.30 5.25
N MET A 38 1.46 8.49 4.74
CA MET A 38 1.95 9.59 5.57
C MET A 38 0.93 10.00 6.63
N MET A 39 -0.34 10.18 6.24
CA MET A 39 -1.44 10.45 7.17
C MET A 39 -1.66 9.29 8.13
N GLY A 40 -1.64 8.05 7.63
CA GLY A 40 -1.75 6.85 8.46
C GLY A 40 -0.67 6.77 9.54
N ALA A 41 0.54 7.25 9.28
CA ALA A 41 1.60 7.29 10.28
C ALA A 41 1.35 8.35 11.37
N VAL A 42 0.80 9.52 11.01
CA VAL A 42 0.74 10.70 11.89
C VAL A 42 -0.63 11.03 12.48
N GLU A 43 -1.74 10.48 11.98
CA GLU A 43 -3.09 10.73 12.48
C GLU A 43 -3.60 9.54 13.33
N PRO A 44 -3.74 9.68 14.66
CA PRO A 44 -4.17 8.59 15.54
C PRO A 44 -5.57 8.02 15.27
N LYS A 45 -6.45 8.76 14.59
CA LYS A 45 -7.81 8.29 14.26
C LYS A 45 -7.83 7.23 13.15
N ILE A 46 -6.83 7.21 12.27
CA ILE A 46 -6.73 6.19 11.21
C ILE A 46 -6.41 4.83 11.84
N LYS A 47 -7.25 3.83 11.58
CA LYS A 47 -7.17 2.48 12.16
C LYS A 47 -6.49 1.46 11.25
N ALA A 48 -6.57 1.68 9.95
CA ALA A 48 -5.94 0.84 8.94
C ALA A 48 -5.60 1.65 7.69
N VAL A 49 -4.66 1.13 6.89
CA VAL A 49 -4.19 1.76 5.66
C VAL A 49 -4.22 0.75 4.51
N VAL A 50 -4.73 1.17 3.35
CA VAL A 50 -4.69 0.41 2.10
C VAL A 50 -4.02 1.27 1.02
N PRO A 51 -2.68 1.23 0.92
CA PRO A 51 -1.98 1.94 -0.13
C PRO A 51 -1.87 1.04 -1.37
N THR A 52 -2.53 1.45 -2.45
CA THR A 52 -2.54 0.73 -3.73
C THR A 52 -1.74 1.50 -4.78
N GLY A 53 -0.93 0.78 -5.58
CA GLY A 53 -0.02 1.40 -6.55
C GLY A 53 0.87 2.49 -5.91
N SER A 54 1.24 2.31 -4.63
CA SER A 54 1.99 3.30 -3.87
C SER A 54 3.47 3.13 -4.14
N GLY A 55 4.11 4.17 -4.66
CA GLY A 55 5.55 4.26 -4.67
C GLY A 55 6.13 5.10 -3.55
N GLY A 56 7.44 5.19 -3.56
CA GLY A 56 8.27 5.98 -2.67
C GLY A 56 9.72 5.78 -3.09
N MET A 57 10.65 6.10 -2.22
CA MET A 57 12.09 6.10 -2.48
C MET A 57 12.42 6.83 -3.78
N TRP A 58 12.15 8.14 -3.81
CA TRP A 58 12.31 8.97 -5.01
C TRP A 58 13.68 8.80 -5.69
N SER A 59 14.73 8.58 -4.90
CA SER A 59 16.07 8.28 -5.42
C SER A 59 16.15 6.98 -6.21
N LEU A 60 15.53 5.88 -5.73
CA LEU A 60 15.49 4.60 -6.44
C LEU A 60 14.57 4.71 -7.66
N LEU A 61 13.41 5.36 -7.52
CA LEU A 61 12.49 5.56 -8.64
C LEU A 61 13.20 6.29 -9.78
N PHE A 62 13.83 7.42 -9.51
CA PHE A 62 14.51 8.18 -10.57
C PHE A 62 15.75 7.45 -11.10
N GLN A 63 16.45 6.68 -10.27
CA GLN A 63 17.53 5.82 -10.73
C GLN A 63 17.00 4.81 -11.77
N GLU A 64 15.88 4.16 -11.51
CA GLU A 64 15.32 3.17 -12.44
C GLU A 64 14.74 3.79 -13.70
N LEU A 65 13.95 4.86 -13.56
CA LEU A 65 13.34 5.56 -14.69
C LEU A 65 14.40 6.18 -15.62
N ALA A 66 15.48 6.73 -15.07
CA ALA A 66 16.55 7.25 -15.91
C ALA A 66 17.34 6.14 -16.63
N ASN A 67 17.38 4.93 -16.06
CA ASN A 67 18.04 3.77 -16.66
C ASN A 67 17.13 2.96 -17.60
N SER A 68 15.82 3.20 -17.62
CA SER A 68 14.86 2.40 -18.40
C SER A 68 14.79 2.76 -19.89
N ASN A 69 15.48 3.84 -20.32
CA ASN A 69 15.38 4.42 -21.67
C ASN A 69 13.95 4.77 -22.11
N ASP A 70 13.04 4.97 -21.16
CA ASP A 70 11.66 5.32 -21.43
C ASP A 70 11.54 6.81 -21.84
N PRO A 71 10.99 7.12 -23.03
CA PRO A 71 10.81 8.50 -23.49
C PRO A 71 9.95 9.35 -22.54
N GLU A 72 8.98 8.77 -21.84
CA GLU A 72 8.08 9.48 -20.94
C GLU A 72 8.82 10.06 -19.72
N PHE A 73 9.87 9.38 -19.29
CA PHE A 73 10.68 9.77 -18.13
C PHE A 73 11.99 10.46 -18.49
N SER A 74 12.23 10.67 -19.79
CA SER A 74 13.36 11.44 -20.30
C SER A 74 13.46 12.87 -19.71
N PRO A 75 12.36 13.61 -19.40
CA PRO A 75 12.47 14.91 -18.74
C PRO A 75 13.01 14.86 -17.31
N ILE A 76 12.72 13.79 -16.55
CA ILE A 76 13.27 13.59 -15.20
C ILE A 76 14.74 13.22 -15.30
N ALA A 77 15.07 12.33 -16.24
CA ALA A 77 16.46 12.05 -16.57
C ALA A 77 17.17 13.35 -16.97
N ASP A 78 16.61 14.17 -17.86
CA ASP A 78 17.18 15.45 -18.32
C ASP A 78 17.37 16.46 -17.18
N PHE A 79 16.41 16.55 -16.24
CA PHE A 79 16.54 17.35 -15.02
C PHE A 79 17.72 16.91 -14.14
N LEU A 80 17.95 15.60 -14.02
CA LEU A 80 19.09 15.06 -13.29
C LEU A 80 20.39 15.21 -14.11
N ILE A 81 20.30 15.15 -15.44
CA ILE A 81 21.41 15.18 -16.40
C ILE A 81 22.12 16.54 -16.48
N ASP A 82 21.50 17.67 -16.18
CA ASP A 82 22.24 18.94 -16.07
C ASP A 82 23.32 18.93 -14.96
N THR A 83 23.37 17.86 -14.15
CA THR A 83 24.43 17.54 -13.19
C THR A 83 25.19 16.22 -13.46
N ILE A 84 24.94 15.52 -14.58
CA ILE A 84 25.44 14.16 -14.89
C ILE A 84 25.88 14.06 -16.38
N GLU A 85 26.98 13.36 -16.69
CA GLU A 85 27.25 12.98 -18.09
C GLU A 85 26.21 11.94 -18.58
N LYS A 86 25.51 12.24 -19.69
CA LYS A 86 24.44 11.37 -20.28
C LYS A 86 24.84 9.90 -20.52
N SER A 87 26.13 9.59 -20.51
CA SER A 87 26.65 8.25 -20.80
C SER A 87 26.68 7.29 -19.61
N ASP A 88 26.53 7.77 -18.38
CA ASP A 88 26.74 6.93 -17.20
C ASP A 88 25.43 6.39 -16.63
N ARG A 89 25.43 5.10 -16.27
CA ARG A 89 24.32 4.44 -15.60
C ARG A 89 24.17 4.99 -14.18
N LEU A 90 22.99 5.49 -13.84
CA LEU A 90 22.72 5.98 -12.50
C LEU A 90 22.69 4.83 -11.48
N ASP A 91 23.39 5.02 -10.36
CA ASP A 91 23.39 4.12 -9.21
C ASP A 91 23.24 4.87 -7.87
N HIS A 92 23.15 4.12 -6.78
CA HIS A 92 22.93 4.67 -5.43
C HIS A 92 24.11 5.48 -4.84
N LEU A 93 25.26 5.53 -5.53
CA LEU A 93 26.44 6.31 -5.12
C LEU A 93 26.44 7.71 -5.72
N TYR A 94 25.53 8.03 -6.65
CA TYR A 94 25.45 9.35 -7.26
C TYR A 94 25.09 10.43 -6.23
N PRO A 95 25.93 11.46 -6.04
CA PRO A 95 25.68 12.51 -5.04
C PRO A 95 24.36 13.26 -5.24
N ALA A 96 23.95 13.49 -6.49
CA ALA A 96 22.69 14.15 -6.80
C ALA A 96 21.47 13.39 -6.27
N LEU A 97 21.45 12.05 -6.41
CA LEU A 97 20.38 11.21 -5.87
C LEU A 97 20.35 11.23 -4.34
N ARG A 98 21.52 11.38 -3.69
CA ARG A 98 21.59 11.55 -2.23
C ARG A 98 21.05 12.91 -1.78
N LEU A 99 21.41 13.99 -2.46
CA LEU A 99 20.87 15.32 -2.18
C LEU A 99 19.35 15.36 -2.38
N LEU A 100 18.85 14.73 -3.43
CA LEU A 100 17.42 14.56 -3.65
C LEU A 100 16.77 13.80 -2.49
N GLN A 101 17.29 12.61 -2.16
CA GLN A 101 16.73 11.79 -1.09
C GLN A 101 16.67 12.53 0.25
N SER A 102 17.73 13.27 0.61
CA SER A 102 17.78 14.05 1.85
C SER A 102 16.88 15.28 1.80
N SER A 103 16.79 15.99 0.67
CA SER A 103 15.96 17.20 0.57
C SER A 103 14.46 16.89 0.48
N TRP A 104 14.09 15.72 -0.03
CA TRP A 104 12.69 15.31 -0.21
C TRP A 104 12.20 14.32 0.85
N GLU A 105 13.02 14.00 1.86
CA GLU A 105 12.69 13.04 2.91
C GLU A 105 11.35 13.34 3.61
N ALA A 106 11.03 14.61 3.83
CA ALA A 106 9.76 15.00 4.46
C ALA A 106 8.52 14.69 3.61
N ALA A 107 8.69 14.52 2.29
CA ALA A 107 7.65 14.14 1.33
C ALA A 107 7.81 12.69 0.84
N GLU A 108 8.66 11.90 1.51
CA GLU A 108 8.95 10.52 1.15
C GLU A 108 8.03 9.57 1.93
N SER A 109 7.10 8.88 1.25
CA SER A 109 6.20 7.96 1.95
C SER A 109 6.92 6.75 2.57
N MET A 110 8.08 6.34 2.01
CA MET A 110 8.86 5.21 2.52
C MET A 110 9.30 5.39 3.98
N VAL A 111 9.68 6.59 4.41
CA VAL A 111 10.12 6.81 5.80
C VAL A 111 8.98 6.72 6.82
N PHE A 112 7.74 6.82 6.34
CA PHE A 112 6.52 6.66 7.15
C PHE A 112 6.03 5.20 7.18
N MET A 113 6.45 4.34 6.24
CA MET A 113 6.00 2.94 6.17
C MET A 113 6.21 2.15 7.48
N PRO A 114 7.39 2.20 8.14
CA PRO A 114 7.56 1.53 9.43
C PRO A 114 6.63 2.08 10.52
N ARG A 115 6.20 3.34 10.41
CA ARG A 115 5.38 4.03 11.43
C ARG A 115 3.91 3.61 11.42
N ILE A 116 3.48 2.86 10.41
CA ILE A 116 2.11 2.32 10.35
C ILE A 116 1.89 1.28 11.46
N ALA A 117 2.83 0.34 11.62
CA ALA A 117 2.64 -0.80 12.52
C ALA A 117 3.93 -1.27 13.22
N LYS A 118 5.04 -1.41 12.48
CA LYS A 118 6.30 -1.96 12.98
C LYS A 118 6.94 -1.12 14.09
N ASN A 119 6.95 0.20 13.92
CA ASN A 119 7.55 1.17 14.84
C ASN A 119 6.73 2.49 14.89
N PRO A 120 5.48 2.46 15.38
CA PRO A 120 4.61 3.64 15.42
C PRO A 120 5.21 4.76 16.29
N LEU A 121 4.78 5.99 16.03
CA LEU A 121 5.15 7.13 16.87
C LEU A 121 4.64 6.95 18.31
N PRO A 122 5.26 7.62 19.31
CA PRO A 122 4.77 7.61 20.68
C PRO A 122 3.28 7.98 20.74
N ASN A 123 2.49 7.21 21.50
CA ASN A 123 1.04 7.36 21.64
C ASN A 123 0.21 7.14 20.35
N HIS A 124 0.80 6.64 19.26
CA HIS A 124 0.07 6.28 18.04
C HIS A 124 -0.33 4.79 18.06
N PRO A 125 -1.47 4.44 17.44
CA PRO A 125 -1.88 3.05 17.36
C PRO A 125 -0.99 2.23 16.42
N VAL A 126 -0.87 0.94 16.69
CA VAL A 126 -0.45 -0.05 15.70
C VAL A 126 -1.64 -0.31 14.78
N ARG A 127 -1.43 -0.16 13.48
CA ARG A 127 -2.49 -0.23 12.46
C ARG A 127 -2.32 -1.48 11.60
N SER A 128 -3.44 -1.99 11.07
CA SER A 128 -3.37 -3.00 10.02
C SER A 128 -3.06 -2.35 8.67
N ILE A 129 -2.37 -3.06 7.79
CA ILE A 129 -2.00 -2.57 6.46
C ILE A 129 -2.12 -3.68 5.41
N TYR A 130 -2.73 -3.33 4.27
CA TYR A 130 -2.89 -4.21 3.12
C TYR A 130 -2.40 -3.52 1.84
N GLN A 131 -1.38 -4.06 1.19
CA GLN A 131 -0.69 -3.47 0.03
C GLN A 131 -0.95 -4.31 -1.23
N PRO A 132 -2.02 -4.06 -1.99
CA PRO A 132 -2.17 -4.64 -3.32
C PRO A 132 -1.23 -3.93 -4.30
N VAL A 133 -0.47 -4.71 -5.08
CA VAL A 133 0.51 -4.21 -6.06
C VAL A 133 0.34 -4.93 -7.40
N GLY A 134 0.46 -4.17 -8.50
CA GLY A 134 0.25 -4.67 -9.86
C GLY A 134 1.56 -5.03 -10.55
N GLN A 135 1.65 -6.24 -11.11
CA GLN A 135 2.77 -6.63 -11.97
C GLN A 135 2.76 -5.79 -13.24
N GLY A 136 3.91 -5.24 -13.62
CA GLY A 136 4.02 -4.37 -14.80
C GLY A 136 3.28 -3.03 -14.68
N ASP A 137 3.12 -2.51 -13.46
CA ASP A 137 2.68 -1.12 -13.23
C ASP A 137 3.63 -0.14 -13.93
N SER A 138 3.08 0.76 -14.76
CA SER A 138 3.88 1.71 -15.53
C SER A 138 4.39 2.91 -14.73
N ALA A 139 3.72 3.24 -13.62
CA ALA A 139 4.04 4.40 -12.80
C ALA A 139 5.11 4.09 -11.75
N PHE A 140 5.09 2.87 -11.21
CA PHE A 140 6.06 2.42 -10.21
C PHE A 140 6.61 1.03 -10.56
N PRO A 141 7.93 0.92 -10.80
CA PRO A 141 8.57 -0.38 -11.01
C PRO A 141 8.39 -1.33 -9.82
N GLU A 142 8.43 -2.63 -10.10
CA GLU A 142 8.27 -3.71 -9.12
C GLU A 142 9.25 -3.61 -7.94
N SER A 143 10.49 -3.20 -8.19
CA SER A 143 11.51 -2.97 -7.16
C SER A 143 11.12 -1.90 -6.14
N ILE A 144 10.31 -0.91 -6.54
CA ILE A 144 9.77 0.08 -5.61
C ILE A 144 8.76 -0.60 -4.69
N PHE A 145 7.88 -1.45 -5.22
CA PHE A 145 6.96 -2.23 -4.37
C PHE A 145 7.72 -3.15 -3.41
N ASP A 146 8.79 -3.79 -3.87
CA ASP A 146 9.64 -4.65 -3.04
C ASP A 146 10.25 -3.88 -1.87
N ALA A 147 10.84 -2.71 -2.16
CA ALA A 147 11.44 -1.85 -1.15
C ALA A 147 10.39 -1.29 -0.17
N MET A 148 9.21 -0.90 -0.68
CA MET A 148 8.11 -0.41 0.16
C MET A 148 7.59 -1.51 1.08
N ALA A 149 7.36 -2.74 0.59
CA ALA A 149 6.90 -3.86 1.41
C ALA A 149 7.91 -4.24 2.50
N LEU A 150 9.20 -4.27 2.17
CA LEU A 150 10.28 -4.47 3.14
C LEU A 150 10.31 -3.37 4.21
N ALA A 151 10.17 -2.11 3.82
CA ALA A 151 10.13 -0.96 4.73
C ALA A 151 8.90 -1.02 5.66
N THR A 152 7.72 -1.36 5.12
CA THR A 152 6.51 -1.58 5.92
C THR A 152 6.70 -2.72 6.91
N GLY A 153 7.46 -3.74 6.52
CA GLY A 153 7.72 -4.93 7.32
C GLY A 153 6.58 -5.94 7.25
N VAL A 154 5.98 -6.11 6.07
CA VAL A 154 4.89 -7.06 5.82
C VAL A 154 5.41 -8.34 5.17
N GLN A 155 4.61 -9.41 5.22
CA GLN A 155 4.86 -10.63 4.45
C GLN A 155 4.03 -10.63 3.16
N GLN A 156 4.39 -11.49 2.21
CA GLN A 156 3.60 -11.67 0.99
C GLN A 156 2.50 -12.72 1.18
N ALA A 157 1.38 -12.54 0.49
CA ALA A 157 0.39 -13.59 0.27
C ALA A 157 0.00 -13.70 -1.20
N GLY A 158 -0.69 -14.81 -1.52
CA GLY A 158 -1.09 -15.10 -2.89
C GLY A 158 0.09 -15.64 -3.72
N PRO A 159 -0.05 -15.66 -5.06
CA PRO A 159 1.02 -16.13 -5.93
C PRO A 159 2.24 -15.20 -5.90
N GLU A 160 3.39 -15.78 -6.22
CA GLU A 160 4.61 -15.04 -6.56
C GLU A 160 4.63 -14.84 -8.08
N LEU A 161 4.31 -13.62 -8.50
CA LEU A 161 4.29 -13.17 -9.89
C LEU A 161 5.66 -12.65 -10.35
N TRP A 162 6.43 -12.04 -9.45
CA TRP A 162 7.83 -11.67 -9.65
C TRP A 162 8.66 -11.98 -8.39
N THR A 163 9.92 -12.41 -8.60
CA THR A 163 10.78 -12.95 -7.53
C THR A 163 11.41 -11.88 -6.65
N GLY A 164 11.59 -10.65 -7.17
CA GLY A 164 12.23 -9.53 -6.46
C GLY A 164 11.60 -9.23 -5.09
N MET A 165 10.30 -9.44 -4.96
CA MET A 165 9.57 -9.28 -3.70
C MET A 165 10.07 -10.23 -2.62
N GLN A 166 10.13 -11.55 -2.89
CA GLN A 166 10.61 -12.53 -1.92
C GLN A 166 12.10 -12.34 -1.62
N GLU A 167 12.89 -12.01 -2.63
CA GLU A 167 14.31 -11.69 -2.45
C GLU A 167 14.49 -10.52 -1.48
N SER A 168 13.70 -9.45 -1.63
CA SER A 168 13.75 -8.28 -0.75
C SER A 168 13.22 -8.58 0.65
N LEU A 169 12.09 -9.28 0.77
CA LEU A 169 11.51 -9.66 2.06
C LEU A 169 12.45 -10.57 2.88
N THR A 170 13.23 -11.43 2.22
CA THR A 170 14.26 -12.26 2.87
C THR A 170 15.30 -11.42 3.63
N LEU A 171 15.64 -10.22 3.12
CA LEU A 171 16.57 -9.30 3.81
C LEU A 171 16.03 -8.85 5.17
N GLY A 172 14.70 -8.85 5.34
CA GLY A 172 14.01 -8.50 6.57
C GLY A 172 13.63 -9.70 7.44
N GLY A 173 13.93 -10.94 7.03
CA GLY A 173 13.41 -12.15 7.68
C GLY A 173 11.89 -12.30 7.55
N LEU A 174 11.33 -11.81 6.44
CA LEU A 174 9.90 -11.76 6.14
C LEU A 174 9.51 -12.68 4.96
N GLU A 175 10.42 -13.59 4.58
CA GLU A 175 10.21 -14.53 3.50
C GLU A 175 9.04 -15.49 3.76
N GLY A 176 8.55 -16.09 2.67
CA GLY A 176 7.46 -17.04 2.67
C GLY A 176 6.11 -16.40 2.32
N ILE A 177 5.19 -17.27 1.90
CA ILE A 177 3.83 -16.91 1.51
C ILE A 177 2.88 -17.25 2.65
N VAL A 178 2.19 -16.24 3.20
CA VAL A 178 1.21 -16.47 4.26
C VAL A 178 -0.13 -16.96 3.67
N PRO A 179 -0.78 -17.96 4.29
CA PRO A 179 -2.05 -18.48 3.79
C PRO A 179 -3.23 -17.57 4.14
N TYR A 180 -4.27 -17.59 3.30
CA TYR A 180 -5.54 -16.92 3.57
C TYR A 180 -6.45 -17.74 4.50
N PRO A 181 -7.35 -17.10 5.28
CA PRO A 181 -7.43 -15.65 5.50
C PRO A 181 -6.32 -15.16 6.43
N ILE A 182 -5.84 -13.93 6.21
CA ILE A 182 -4.71 -13.37 6.94
C ILE A 182 -5.23 -12.42 8.00
N SER A 183 -4.87 -12.66 9.25
CA SER A 183 -5.24 -11.81 10.37
C SER A 183 -4.21 -11.91 11.49
N ASN A 184 -3.81 -10.77 12.09
CA ASN A 184 -2.87 -10.69 13.21
C ASN A 184 -1.58 -11.51 13.00
N ASN A 185 -1.09 -11.58 11.76
CA ASN A 185 0.06 -12.41 11.38
C ASN A 185 1.39 -11.85 11.87
N LEU A 186 1.44 -10.57 12.23
CA LEU A 186 2.66 -9.88 12.65
C LEU A 186 2.48 -9.26 14.02
N SER A 187 3.61 -8.98 14.68
CA SER A 187 3.66 -8.27 15.96
C SER A 187 4.77 -7.23 15.92
N ASN A 188 4.52 -6.07 16.53
CA ASN A 188 5.55 -5.03 16.64
C ASN A 188 6.51 -5.31 17.81
N ALA A 189 7.51 -4.44 18.00
CA ALA A 189 8.51 -4.58 19.07
C ALA A 189 7.91 -4.60 20.50
N ASN A 190 6.70 -4.08 20.68
CA ASN A 190 5.98 -4.06 21.96
C ASN A 190 5.01 -5.25 22.11
N GLY A 191 5.04 -6.22 21.18
CA GLY A 191 4.20 -7.42 21.22
C GLY A 191 2.75 -7.20 20.81
N LYS A 192 2.39 -6.04 20.24
CA LYS A 192 1.03 -5.79 19.75
C LYS A 192 0.87 -6.37 18.35
N SER A 193 -0.08 -7.30 18.21
CA SER A 193 -0.42 -7.93 16.94
C SER A 193 -1.09 -6.97 15.96
N TYR A 194 -0.86 -7.22 14.66
CA TYR A 194 -1.53 -6.53 13.57
C TYR A 194 -1.55 -7.39 12.30
N THR A 195 -2.45 -7.05 11.39
CA THR A 195 -2.51 -7.65 10.06
C THR A 195 -1.68 -6.82 9.09
N GLY A 196 -0.69 -7.44 8.46
CA GLY A 196 0.19 -6.77 7.50
C GLY A 196 0.53 -7.70 6.35
N VAL A 197 0.17 -7.32 5.13
CA VAL A 197 0.44 -8.14 3.93
C VAL A 197 0.58 -7.31 2.66
N VAL A 198 1.49 -7.74 1.78
CA VAL A 198 1.55 -7.36 0.36
C VAL A 198 1.00 -8.48 -0.53
N VAL A 199 0.21 -8.14 -1.54
CA VAL A 199 -0.36 -9.13 -2.49
C VAL A 199 -0.12 -8.65 -3.91
N GLN A 200 0.47 -9.52 -4.72
CA GLN A 200 0.76 -9.27 -6.12
C GLN A 200 -0.44 -9.65 -7.00
N PHE A 201 -0.74 -8.83 -8.01
CA PHE A 201 -1.79 -9.07 -8.99
C PHE A 201 -1.27 -8.91 -10.41
N GLU A 202 -1.68 -9.82 -11.29
CA GLU A 202 -1.57 -9.62 -12.73
C GLU A 202 -2.62 -8.60 -13.17
N GLY A 203 -2.28 -7.75 -14.14
CA GLY A 203 -3.27 -6.96 -14.87
C GLY A 203 -4.22 -7.85 -15.68
N ASP A 204 -5.35 -7.30 -16.09
CA ASP A 204 -6.32 -8.01 -16.94
C ASP A 204 -6.13 -7.72 -18.45
N GLY A 205 -5.11 -6.92 -18.80
CA GLY A 205 -4.82 -6.49 -20.16
C GLY A 205 -5.78 -5.42 -20.70
N LEU A 206 -6.72 -4.92 -19.89
CA LEU A 206 -7.67 -3.87 -20.30
C LEU A 206 -7.20 -2.48 -19.91
N ALA A 207 -6.62 -2.35 -18.72
CA ALA A 207 -6.09 -1.11 -18.20
C ALA A 207 -4.68 -1.33 -17.65
N ASP A 208 -3.97 -0.22 -17.46
CA ASP A 208 -2.67 -0.22 -16.81
C ASP A 208 -2.75 -0.92 -15.43
N PRO A 209 -1.84 -1.86 -15.10
CA PRO A 209 -1.78 -2.49 -13.78
C PRO A 209 -1.67 -1.49 -12.63
N HIS A 210 -1.24 -0.26 -12.89
CA HIS A 210 -1.33 0.83 -11.92
C HIS A 210 -2.75 1.02 -11.38
N THR A 211 -3.78 0.72 -12.16
CA THR A 211 -5.19 0.94 -11.81
C THR A 211 -5.90 -0.31 -11.26
N ILE A 212 -5.15 -1.34 -10.84
CA ILE A 212 -5.72 -2.62 -10.35
C ILE A 212 -6.77 -2.43 -9.25
N PHE A 213 -6.68 -1.35 -8.46
CA PHE A 213 -7.62 -1.06 -7.38
C PHE A 213 -9.05 -0.84 -7.85
N SER A 214 -9.25 -0.11 -8.96
CA SER A 214 -10.57 0.17 -9.50
C SER A 214 -10.98 -0.87 -10.55
N GLN A 215 -9.99 -1.46 -11.22
CA GLN A 215 -10.20 -2.39 -12.32
C GLN A 215 -10.55 -3.80 -11.83
N LEU A 216 -9.72 -4.41 -10.98
CA LEU A 216 -9.82 -5.83 -10.68
C LEU A 216 -10.82 -6.12 -9.56
N ASP A 217 -11.86 -6.91 -9.84
CA ASP A 217 -12.84 -7.36 -8.84
C ASP A 217 -12.19 -8.08 -7.65
N LYS A 218 -11.15 -8.86 -7.91
CA LYS A 218 -10.36 -9.55 -6.87
C LYS A 218 -9.74 -8.59 -5.86
N VAL A 219 -9.20 -7.47 -6.34
CA VAL A 219 -8.58 -6.44 -5.50
C VAL A 219 -9.66 -5.69 -4.72
N LYS A 220 -10.75 -5.31 -5.39
CA LYS A 220 -11.93 -4.68 -4.78
C LYS A 220 -12.53 -5.50 -3.66
N PHE A 221 -12.69 -6.80 -3.88
CA PHE A 221 -13.14 -7.73 -2.87
C PHE A 221 -12.22 -7.74 -1.64
N GLN A 222 -10.91 -7.86 -1.84
CA GLN A 222 -9.98 -7.95 -0.71
C GLN A 222 -9.88 -6.67 0.11
N TYR A 223 -9.72 -5.50 -0.51
CA TYR A 223 -9.70 -4.27 0.29
C TYR A 223 -11.08 -4.00 0.91
N GLY A 224 -12.18 -4.35 0.23
CA GLY A 224 -13.53 -4.24 0.77
C GLY A 224 -13.69 -5.02 2.07
N CYS A 225 -13.33 -6.31 2.05
CA CYS A 225 -13.40 -7.17 3.22
C CYS A 225 -12.41 -6.79 4.32
N PHE A 226 -11.20 -6.35 3.96
CA PHE A 226 -10.24 -5.85 4.94
C PHE A 226 -10.78 -4.62 5.67
N MET A 227 -11.39 -3.68 4.95
CA MET A 227 -11.99 -2.49 5.56
C MET A 227 -13.20 -2.87 6.41
N GLU A 228 -14.09 -3.72 5.91
CA GLU A 228 -15.26 -4.18 6.63
C GLU A 228 -14.88 -4.89 7.94
N SER A 229 -13.85 -5.75 7.92
CA SER A 229 -13.40 -6.46 9.13
C SER A 229 -12.86 -5.48 10.18
N VAL A 230 -12.11 -4.46 9.78
CA VAL A 230 -11.62 -3.41 10.68
C VAL A 230 -12.79 -2.65 11.29
N LEU A 231 -13.78 -2.26 10.49
CA LEU A 231 -14.97 -1.55 10.96
C LEU A 231 -15.81 -2.37 11.94
N GLN A 232 -15.97 -3.68 11.68
CA GLN A 232 -16.83 -4.57 12.47
C GLN A 232 -16.14 -5.12 13.73
N THR A 233 -14.85 -5.44 13.64
CA THR A 233 -14.14 -6.20 14.68
C THR A 233 -12.92 -5.48 15.27
N GLY A 234 -12.48 -4.39 14.64
CA GLY A 234 -11.21 -3.71 14.96
C GLY A 234 -9.97 -4.46 14.46
N VAL A 235 -10.13 -5.61 13.80
CA VAL A 235 -9.04 -6.44 13.30
C VAL A 235 -9.10 -6.53 11.77
N GLY A 236 -7.97 -6.30 11.10
CA GLY A 236 -7.86 -6.49 9.65
C GLY A 236 -7.88 -7.96 9.27
N VAL A 237 -8.67 -8.32 8.26
CA VAL A 237 -8.73 -9.66 7.68
C VAL A 237 -8.60 -9.53 6.17
N VAL A 238 -7.53 -10.07 5.60
CA VAL A 238 -7.39 -10.15 4.14
C VAL A 238 -7.81 -11.55 3.69
N PRO A 239 -8.97 -11.72 3.05
CA PRO A 239 -9.43 -13.02 2.58
C PRO A 239 -8.71 -13.42 1.29
N LYS A 240 -8.94 -14.65 0.82
CA LYS A 240 -8.53 -15.06 -0.53
C LYS A 240 -9.26 -14.20 -1.57
N PRO A 241 -8.62 -13.78 -2.68
CA PRO A 241 -9.28 -12.98 -3.71
C PRO A 241 -10.47 -13.72 -4.34
N ARG A 242 -11.60 -13.03 -4.52
CA ARG A 242 -12.87 -13.55 -5.06
C ARG A 242 -13.58 -12.44 -5.86
N PRO A 243 -14.64 -12.77 -6.64
CA PRO A 243 -15.56 -11.78 -7.20
C PRO A 243 -16.12 -10.80 -6.16
N VAL A 244 -16.33 -9.54 -6.57
CA VAL A 244 -16.70 -8.41 -5.68
C VAL A 244 -18.13 -8.49 -5.12
N ASP A 245 -19.00 -9.26 -5.74
CA ASP A 245 -20.40 -9.46 -5.38
C ASP A 245 -20.61 -10.49 -4.26
N LEU A 246 -19.54 -11.22 -3.89
CA LEU A 246 -19.60 -12.22 -2.84
C LEU A 246 -19.46 -11.57 -1.45
N PRO A 247 -20.12 -12.12 -0.42
CA PRO A 247 -19.97 -11.60 0.93
C PRO A 247 -18.57 -11.88 1.48
N CYS A 248 -18.13 -11.02 2.38
CA CYS A 248 -16.92 -11.25 3.16
C CYS A 248 -17.13 -12.40 4.14
N ASP A 249 -16.15 -13.30 4.21
CA ASP A 249 -16.14 -14.42 5.16
C ASP A 249 -15.06 -14.19 6.21
N PHE A 250 -15.49 -13.79 7.40
CA PHE A 250 -14.61 -13.50 8.54
C PHE A 250 -14.45 -14.71 9.48
N ALA A 251 -14.68 -15.94 9.01
CA ALA A 251 -14.64 -17.16 9.82
C ALA A 251 -13.45 -17.15 10.82
N GLY A 252 -13.81 -17.01 12.10
CA GLY A 252 -12.91 -16.69 13.22
C GLY A 252 -13.64 -16.01 14.39
N GLY A 253 -14.83 -15.42 14.14
CA GLY A 253 -15.71 -14.90 15.18
C GLY A 253 -16.75 -15.90 15.67
N LYS A 254 -16.42 -16.64 16.73
CA LYS A 254 -17.37 -17.07 17.78
C LYS A 254 -16.73 -16.86 19.13
#